data_AF-A0A7C4Y851-F1
#
_entry.id   AF-A0A7C4Y851-F1
#
_cell.length_a   1.000
_cell.length_b   1.000
_cell.length_c   1.000
_cell.angle_alpha   90.00
_cell.angle_beta   90.00
_cell.angle_gamma   90.00
#
_symmetry.space_group_name_H-M   'P 1'
#
loop_
_entity.id
_entity.type
_entity.pdbx_description
1 polymer ?
#
loop_
_entity_poly.entity_id
_entity_poly.type
_entity_poly.pdbx_seq_one_letter_code
_entity_poly.pdbx_strand_id
1 'polypeptide(L)'
;MQYQLVYNFLMPKLEEELPEYYTYHNAAHTKSVIAAAEYLGTLEKISDEEMQLLKTAALFHDAGFLQQAEGHEEISCIWAREYLPKYGYSDTQIEEICRIIMATRLPQTPVDHLGQILCDADLFYIGKEGYAANAEKLFQEFKHRGFVKTEAEWQLMQVEFLSGHKFFTSSAIAELETAKQQILKELTSGVEKSFSTHHESSPAQMLQDLLLAIIGVTIAAVALKLFLVPNHFFDGGVTGISLLVHEVYGFNLGLVILVLNLPLIIVSHFTIGKRFALRTLLSVILLGVALLLIPNYAMTADKLLISIFGGAFLGIGVGLIMRTGAALDGIEVLAVYTLKRTSFTITEIILGINIIIFTIAGFRFGIETALYSILTYFTATRCIDYVVEGLQAYTGVTIVSGKSEAIKYQLVNKLGRGITVYKGERGFLPGKYDVSAECDIIFTVITRLELRKLKNLVYDVDPKAFVFANTIKEASGGIIKRRHSH
;
A
#
# COMPACT_ATOMS: atom_id res chain seq x y z
N MET A 1 46.77 27.80 -14.20
CA MET A 1 45.78 26.83 -14.70
C MET A 1 45.74 26.84 -16.23
N GLN A 2 46.07 25.72 -16.88
CA GLN A 2 46.01 25.57 -18.34
C GLN A 2 44.79 24.72 -18.77
N TYR A 3 43.57 25.20 -18.48
CA TYR A 3 42.31 24.44 -18.67
C TYR A 3 42.17 23.78 -20.05
N GLN A 4 42.47 24.51 -21.14
CA GLN A 4 42.31 23.97 -22.49
C GLN A 4 43.20 22.74 -22.76
N LEU A 5 44.40 22.68 -22.19
CA LEU A 5 45.29 21.54 -22.32
C LEU A 5 44.79 20.33 -21.52
N VAL A 6 44.19 20.58 -20.36
CA VAL A 6 43.53 19.55 -19.54
C VAL A 6 42.30 18.97 -20.26
N TYR A 7 41.47 19.84 -20.84
CA TYR A 7 40.32 19.45 -21.65
C TYR A 7 40.72 18.55 -22.82
N ASN A 8 41.76 18.95 -23.56
CA ASN A 8 42.29 18.17 -24.68
C ASN A 8 42.95 16.85 -24.26
N PHE A 9 43.29 16.69 -22.98
CA PHE A 9 43.82 15.44 -22.43
C PHE A 9 42.70 14.48 -22.00
N LEU A 10 41.71 14.96 -21.23
CA LEU A 10 40.72 14.08 -20.62
C LEU A 10 39.51 13.79 -21.52
N MET A 11 39.05 14.78 -22.31
CA MET A 11 37.84 14.62 -23.12
C MET A 11 37.95 13.47 -24.14
N PRO A 12 39.06 13.29 -24.88
CA PRO A 12 39.21 12.14 -25.78
C PRO A 12 39.12 10.80 -25.05
N LYS A 13 39.61 10.72 -23.81
CA LYS A 13 39.52 9.50 -23.00
C LYS A 13 38.06 9.17 -22.66
N LEU A 14 37.27 10.16 -22.27
CA LEU A 14 35.84 9.98 -22.02
C LEU A 14 35.07 9.59 -23.29
N GLU A 15 35.54 10.01 -24.46
CA GLU A 15 34.93 9.66 -25.76
C GLU A 15 35.27 8.25 -26.23
N GLU A 16 36.49 7.77 -25.95
CA GLU A 16 37.02 6.54 -26.55
C GLU A 16 37.15 5.36 -25.56
N GLU A 17 37.32 5.62 -24.26
CA GLU A 17 37.68 4.60 -23.26
C GLU A 17 36.49 4.20 -22.36
N LEU A 18 35.37 4.93 -22.38
CA LEU A 18 34.17 4.56 -21.60
C LEU A 18 33.41 3.39 -22.26
N PRO A 19 32.98 2.38 -21.47
CA PRO A 19 32.13 1.31 -21.98
C PRO A 19 30.83 1.82 -22.63
N GLU A 20 30.43 1.22 -23.75
CA GLU A 20 29.25 1.63 -24.54
C GLU A 20 27.92 1.60 -23.74
N TYR A 21 27.85 0.83 -22.66
CA TYR A 21 26.65 0.75 -21.81
C TYR A 21 26.45 1.98 -20.92
N TYR A 22 27.43 2.89 -20.79
CA TYR A 22 27.26 4.19 -20.14
C TYR A 22 26.54 5.17 -21.05
N THR A 23 25.24 4.95 -21.20
CA THR A 23 24.36 5.74 -22.07
C THR A 23 24.10 7.14 -21.53
N TYR A 24 24.25 7.37 -20.23
CA TYR A 24 24.14 8.67 -19.59
C TYR A 24 25.51 9.23 -19.17
N HIS A 25 26.27 8.53 -18.30
CA HIS A 25 27.58 9.00 -17.80
C HIS A 25 28.68 8.87 -18.86
N ASN A 26 28.66 9.74 -19.87
CA ASN A 26 29.61 9.76 -20.99
C ASN A 26 30.10 11.18 -21.33
N ALA A 27 31.01 11.28 -22.31
CA ALA A 27 31.56 12.56 -22.75
C ALA A 27 30.50 13.62 -23.12
N ALA A 28 29.33 13.22 -23.63
CA ALA A 28 28.26 14.17 -23.95
C ALA A 28 27.63 14.74 -22.67
N HIS A 29 27.45 13.93 -21.63
CA HIS A 29 27.05 14.39 -20.30
C HIS A 29 28.07 15.36 -19.73
N THR A 30 29.36 14.99 -19.68
CA THR A 30 30.42 15.87 -19.17
C THR A 30 30.46 17.22 -19.87
N LYS A 31 30.34 17.25 -21.20
CA LYS A 31 30.25 18.51 -21.98
C LYS A 31 29.02 19.34 -21.59
N SER A 32 27.89 18.68 -21.36
CA SER A 32 26.66 19.37 -20.94
C SER A 32 26.77 19.95 -19.53
N VAL A 33 27.41 19.24 -18.60
CA VAL A 33 27.67 19.71 -17.23
C VAL A 33 28.64 20.89 -17.24
N ILE A 34 29.71 20.86 -18.05
CA ILE A 34 30.62 22.01 -18.22
C ILE A 34 29.83 23.24 -18.72
N ALA A 35 29.01 23.08 -19.75
CA ALA A 35 28.22 24.18 -20.29
C ALA A 35 27.19 24.72 -19.28
N ALA A 36 26.54 23.84 -18.51
CA ALA A 36 25.61 24.23 -17.45
C ALA A 36 26.32 24.95 -16.31
N ALA A 37 27.50 24.48 -15.91
CA ALA A 37 28.32 25.10 -14.87
C ALA A 37 28.81 26.50 -15.28
N GLU A 38 29.23 26.67 -16.54
CA GLU A 38 29.57 27.99 -17.10
C GLU A 38 28.38 28.95 -17.08
N TYR A 39 27.22 28.46 -17.49
CA TYR A 39 25.99 29.24 -17.54
C TYR A 39 25.54 29.68 -16.13
N LEU A 40 25.42 28.74 -15.19
CA LEU A 40 25.04 29.03 -13.81
C LEU A 40 26.08 29.89 -13.09
N GLY A 41 27.38 29.60 -13.26
CA GLY A 41 28.45 30.41 -12.68
C GLY A 41 28.43 31.86 -13.17
N THR A 42 28.08 32.09 -14.44
CA THR A 42 27.90 33.45 -14.98
C THR A 42 26.72 34.17 -14.33
N LEU A 43 25.60 33.47 -14.09
CA LEU A 43 24.43 34.04 -13.42
C LEU A 43 24.69 34.34 -11.93
N GLU A 44 25.46 33.48 -11.26
CA GLU A 44 25.90 33.66 -9.88
C GLU A 44 27.06 34.67 -9.73
N LYS A 45 27.61 35.17 -10.84
CA LYS A 45 28.66 36.21 -10.89
C LYS A 45 29.96 35.80 -10.19
N ILE A 46 30.36 34.54 -10.34
CA ILE A 46 31.66 34.06 -9.86
C ILE A 46 32.81 34.71 -10.64
N SER A 47 33.99 34.78 -10.06
CA SER A 47 35.19 35.35 -10.69
C SER A 47 35.73 34.45 -11.83
N ASP A 48 36.56 35.02 -12.70
CA ASP A 48 37.19 34.26 -13.80
C ASP A 48 38.08 33.10 -13.29
N GLU A 49 38.72 33.27 -12.12
CA GLU A 49 39.52 32.22 -11.49
C GLU A 49 38.62 31.08 -10.97
N GLU A 50 37.55 31.41 -10.25
CA GLU A 50 36.55 30.45 -9.78
C GLU A 50 35.87 29.71 -10.94
N MET A 51 35.60 30.41 -12.05
CA MET A 51 35.06 29.81 -13.27
C MET A 51 36.01 28.75 -13.85
N GLN A 52 37.32 29.00 -13.85
CA GLN A 52 38.29 28.00 -14.29
C GLN A 52 38.34 26.78 -13.36
N LEU A 53 38.25 26.98 -12.04
CA LEU A 53 38.19 25.87 -11.08
C LEU A 53 36.91 25.05 -11.27
N LEU A 54 35.75 25.71 -11.37
CA LEU A 54 34.46 25.09 -11.58
C LEU A 54 34.41 24.27 -12.88
N LYS A 55 34.89 24.84 -14.00
CA LYS A 55 34.98 24.12 -15.28
C LYS A 55 35.90 22.91 -15.18
N THR A 56 37.01 23.03 -14.45
CA THR A 56 37.94 21.91 -14.26
C THR A 56 37.30 20.82 -13.41
N ALA A 57 36.57 21.17 -12.35
CA ALA A 57 35.80 20.21 -11.55
C ALA A 57 34.70 19.52 -12.39
N ALA A 58 33.95 20.28 -13.19
CA ALA A 58 32.95 19.75 -14.11
C ALA A 58 33.56 18.81 -15.17
N LEU A 59 34.78 19.07 -15.64
CA LEU A 59 35.48 18.17 -16.56
C LEU A 59 35.87 16.84 -15.88
N PHE A 60 36.21 16.87 -14.59
CA PHE A 60 36.68 15.69 -13.85
C PHE A 60 35.58 14.93 -13.09
N HIS A 61 34.40 15.49 -12.81
CA HIS A 61 33.45 14.89 -11.85
C HIS A 61 33.16 13.40 -12.11
N ASP A 62 32.96 13.04 -13.38
CA ASP A 62 32.69 11.68 -13.84
C ASP A 62 33.93 10.93 -14.37
N ALA A 63 35.14 11.48 -14.25
CA ALA A 63 36.35 10.83 -14.75
C ALA A 63 36.59 9.44 -14.14
N GLY A 64 36.13 9.22 -12.91
CA GLY A 64 36.23 7.93 -12.23
C GLY A 64 35.50 6.79 -12.94
N PHE A 65 34.48 7.06 -13.77
CA PHE A 65 33.79 6.04 -14.57
C PHE A 65 34.71 5.33 -15.57
N LEU A 66 35.85 5.95 -15.96
CA LEU A 66 36.90 5.30 -16.75
C LEU A 66 37.53 4.09 -16.03
N GLN A 67 37.39 4.02 -14.70
CA GLN A 67 37.93 2.96 -13.88
C GLN A 67 36.82 2.10 -13.24
N GLN A 68 35.87 2.71 -12.54
CA GLN A 68 34.72 2.04 -11.94
C GLN A 68 33.64 3.05 -11.52
N ALA A 69 32.37 2.60 -11.48
CA ALA A 69 31.25 3.46 -11.09
C ALA A 69 31.10 3.67 -9.58
N GLU A 70 31.47 2.68 -8.76
CA GLU A 70 31.34 2.80 -7.30
C GLU A 70 32.49 3.64 -6.75
N GLY A 71 32.16 4.73 -6.06
CA GLY A 71 33.14 5.71 -5.57
C GLY A 71 33.88 6.44 -6.70
N HIS A 72 33.18 6.73 -7.80
CA HIS A 72 33.79 7.36 -8.96
C HIS A 72 34.24 8.80 -8.65
N GLU A 73 33.56 9.52 -7.75
CA GLU A 73 33.95 10.87 -7.33
C GLU A 73 35.31 10.87 -6.61
N GLU A 74 35.56 9.89 -5.74
CA GLU A 74 36.87 9.72 -5.09
C GLU A 74 37.97 9.43 -6.13
N ILE A 75 37.67 8.61 -7.14
CA ILE A 75 38.61 8.28 -8.22
C ILE A 75 38.87 9.50 -9.10
N SER A 76 37.83 10.26 -9.42
CA SER A 76 37.94 11.55 -10.12
C SER A 76 38.89 12.50 -9.40
N CYS A 77 38.83 12.55 -8.07
CA CYS A 77 39.77 13.32 -7.24
C CYS A 77 41.20 12.75 -7.30
N ILE A 78 41.38 11.42 -7.32
CA ILE A 78 42.70 10.79 -7.50
C ILE A 78 43.31 11.20 -8.84
N TRP A 79 42.52 11.15 -9.91
CA TRP A 79 42.95 11.57 -11.25
C TRP A 79 43.27 13.07 -11.29
N ALA A 80 42.44 13.91 -10.67
CA ALA A 80 42.70 15.34 -10.55
C ALA A 80 44.06 15.60 -9.89
N ARG A 81 44.36 14.94 -8.77
CA ARG A 81 45.66 15.04 -8.07
C ARG A 81 46.84 14.55 -8.90
N GLU A 82 46.66 13.51 -9.70
CA GLU A 82 47.73 12.95 -10.53
C GLU A 82 48.07 13.84 -11.74
N TYR A 83 47.05 14.37 -12.43
CA TYR A 83 47.23 15.00 -13.74
C TYR A 83 47.29 16.53 -13.68
N LEU A 84 46.49 17.19 -12.84
CA LEU A 84 46.43 18.66 -12.82
C LEU A 84 47.76 19.37 -12.48
N PRO A 85 48.69 18.84 -11.67
CA PRO A 85 49.99 19.48 -11.43
C PRO A 85 50.78 19.72 -12.72
N LYS A 86 50.64 18.83 -13.72
CA LYS A 86 51.32 18.92 -15.03
C LYS A 86 50.82 20.11 -15.88
N TYR A 87 49.67 20.68 -15.53
CA TYR A 87 49.00 21.77 -16.25
C TYR A 87 48.97 23.08 -15.45
N GLY A 88 49.85 23.21 -14.45
CA GLY A 88 50.04 24.44 -13.69
C GLY A 88 48.88 24.79 -12.76
N TYR A 89 48.30 23.78 -12.10
CA TYR A 89 47.39 23.92 -10.96
C TYR A 89 48.20 23.75 -9.67
N SER A 90 47.95 24.58 -8.66
CA SER A 90 48.56 24.42 -7.33
C SER A 90 47.82 23.35 -6.52
N ASP A 91 48.48 22.80 -5.50
CA ASP A 91 47.87 21.83 -4.58
C ASP A 91 46.58 22.37 -3.93
N THR A 92 46.55 23.66 -3.60
CA THR A 92 45.35 24.33 -3.06
C THR A 92 44.19 24.35 -4.04
N GLN A 93 44.46 24.63 -5.33
CA GLN A 93 43.45 24.63 -6.39
C GLN A 93 42.94 23.20 -6.66
N ILE A 94 43.83 22.21 -6.58
CA ILE A 94 43.47 20.80 -6.78
C ILE A 94 42.56 20.31 -5.65
N GLU A 95 42.86 20.62 -4.39
CA GLU A 95 42.00 20.24 -3.27
C GLU A 95 40.64 20.95 -3.31
N GLU A 96 40.61 22.19 -3.80
CA GLU A 96 39.36 22.89 -4.08
C GLU A 96 38.54 22.20 -5.18
N ILE A 97 39.17 21.82 -6.30
CA ILE A 97 38.52 21.03 -7.36
C ILE A 97 37.98 19.71 -6.81
N CYS A 98 38.76 19.00 -6.00
CA CYS A 98 38.33 17.76 -5.37
C CYS A 98 37.11 17.99 -4.45
N ARG A 99 37.11 19.07 -3.67
CA ARG A 99 35.97 19.43 -2.81
C ARG A 99 34.70 19.68 -3.62
N ILE A 100 34.82 20.36 -4.77
CA ILE A 100 33.70 20.63 -5.68
C ILE A 100 33.19 19.31 -6.30
N ILE A 101 34.08 18.43 -6.77
CA ILE A 101 33.72 17.10 -7.31
C ILE A 101 33.00 16.26 -6.24
N MET A 102 33.54 16.18 -5.02
CA MET A 102 32.94 15.38 -3.95
C MET A 102 31.54 15.87 -3.56
N ALA A 103 31.16 17.11 -3.89
CA ALA A 103 29.82 17.62 -3.64
C ALA A 103 28.75 16.95 -4.51
N THR A 104 29.10 16.44 -5.70
CA THR A 104 28.15 15.80 -6.64
C THR A 104 27.70 14.42 -6.18
N ARG A 105 28.44 13.81 -5.23
CA ARG A 105 28.11 12.51 -4.64
C ARG A 105 26.70 12.50 -4.08
N LEU A 106 25.88 11.52 -4.51
CA LEU A 106 24.51 11.37 -4.03
C LEU A 106 24.45 10.70 -2.64
N PRO A 107 23.65 11.23 -1.69
CA PRO A 107 22.90 12.48 -1.76
C PRO A 107 23.82 13.71 -1.68
N GLN A 108 23.58 14.72 -2.54
CA GLN A 108 24.43 15.90 -2.66
C GLN A 108 24.46 16.73 -1.36
N THR A 109 25.68 17.01 -0.87
CA THR A 109 25.91 17.84 0.32
C THR A 109 27.00 18.89 0.07
N PRO A 110 26.78 19.87 -0.83
CA PRO A 110 27.76 20.91 -1.11
C PRO A 110 28.01 21.80 0.11
N VAL A 111 29.28 22.09 0.39
CA VAL A 111 29.72 22.89 1.54
C VAL A 111 30.00 24.34 1.13
N ASP A 112 30.39 24.57 -0.12
CA ASP A 112 30.75 25.86 -0.68
C ASP A 112 29.89 26.22 -1.91
N HIS A 113 30.03 27.46 -2.36
CA HIS A 113 29.21 27.97 -3.45
C HIS A 113 29.54 27.31 -4.80
N LEU A 114 30.81 27.02 -5.08
CA LEU A 114 31.19 26.31 -6.31
C LEU A 114 30.67 24.87 -6.34
N GLY A 115 30.68 24.17 -5.20
CA GLY A 115 30.04 22.86 -5.07
C GLY A 115 28.53 22.94 -5.30
N GLN A 116 27.85 23.97 -4.80
CA GLN A 116 26.42 24.19 -5.07
C GLN A 116 26.16 24.37 -6.57
N ILE A 117 26.97 25.18 -7.25
CA ILE A 117 26.84 25.39 -8.71
C ILE A 117 27.09 24.08 -9.46
N LEU A 118 28.10 23.29 -9.08
CA LEU A 118 28.36 22.02 -9.78
C LEU A 118 27.24 21.00 -9.55
N CYS A 119 26.71 20.87 -8.33
CA CYS A 119 25.57 20.02 -8.05
C CYS A 119 24.35 20.35 -8.92
N ASP A 120 24.05 21.65 -9.05
CA ASP A 120 22.95 22.13 -9.89
C ASP A 120 23.23 21.94 -11.39
N ALA A 121 24.50 22.05 -11.80
CA ALA A 121 24.93 21.84 -13.19
C ALA A 121 24.89 20.35 -13.60
N ASP A 122 25.28 19.45 -12.71
CA ASP A 122 25.26 18.00 -12.92
C ASP A 122 23.83 17.49 -13.14
N LEU A 123 22.89 18.00 -12.35
CA LEU A 123 21.47 17.67 -12.44
C LEU A 123 20.66 18.68 -13.25
N PHE A 124 21.30 19.52 -14.07
CA PHE A 124 20.64 20.62 -14.79
C PHE A 124 19.49 20.14 -15.69
N TYR A 125 19.58 18.92 -16.21
CA TYR A 125 18.59 18.34 -17.10
C TYR A 125 17.21 18.11 -16.47
N ILE A 126 17.12 17.99 -15.14
CA ILE A 126 15.86 17.66 -14.46
C ILE A 126 14.85 18.82 -14.45
N GLY A 127 15.30 20.03 -14.80
CA GLY A 127 14.46 21.22 -14.94
C GLY A 127 14.43 21.79 -16.36
N LYS A 128 14.64 20.96 -17.39
CA LYS A 128 14.59 21.37 -18.80
C LYS A 128 13.71 20.42 -19.63
N GLU A 129 13.29 20.87 -20.81
CA GLU A 129 12.45 20.09 -21.76
C GLU A 129 13.13 18.77 -22.21
N GLY A 130 14.46 18.67 -22.11
CA GLY A 130 15.23 17.47 -22.43
C GLY A 130 15.19 16.36 -21.38
N TYR A 131 14.40 16.50 -20.31
CA TYR A 131 14.34 15.54 -19.20
C TYR A 131 14.09 14.09 -19.68
N ALA A 132 13.07 13.87 -20.50
CA ALA A 132 12.67 12.51 -20.91
C ALA A 132 13.78 11.75 -21.66
N ALA A 133 14.53 12.44 -22.52
CA ALA A 133 15.61 11.82 -23.28
C ALA A 133 16.79 11.42 -22.38
N ASN A 134 17.12 12.25 -21.39
CA ASN A 134 18.18 11.97 -20.43
C ASN A 134 17.76 10.90 -19.41
N ALA A 135 16.50 10.93 -18.97
CA ALA A 135 15.93 9.88 -18.13
C ALA A 135 15.95 8.52 -18.85
N GLU A 136 15.64 8.46 -20.15
CA GLU A 136 15.72 7.22 -20.91
C GLU A 136 17.16 6.71 -21.03
N LYS A 137 18.15 7.59 -21.26
CA LYS A 137 19.56 7.21 -21.24
C LYS A 137 19.98 6.64 -19.88
N LEU A 138 19.58 7.28 -18.79
CA LEU A 138 19.91 6.81 -17.44
C LEU A 138 19.21 5.47 -17.12
N PHE A 139 17.97 5.29 -17.61
CA PHE A 139 17.23 4.03 -17.49
C PHE A 139 17.97 2.87 -18.15
N GLN A 140 18.49 3.03 -19.37
CA GLN A 140 19.22 1.96 -20.06
C GLN A 140 20.49 1.56 -19.30
N GLU A 141 21.21 2.52 -18.74
CA GLU A 141 22.40 2.25 -17.93
C GLU A 141 22.02 1.49 -16.64
N PHE A 142 21.00 1.95 -15.92
CA PHE A 142 20.55 1.33 -14.67
C PHE A 142 19.98 -0.08 -14.90
N LYS A 143 19.30 -0.28 -16.03
CA LYS A 143 18.80 -1.58 -16.47
C LYS A 143 19.92 -2.54 -16.79
N HIS A 144 20.95 -2.09 -17.50
CA HIS A 144 22.14 -2.91 -17.78
C HIS A 144 22.85 -3.34 -16.50
N ARG A 145 22.97 -2.42 -15.54
CA ARG A 145 23.61 -2.65 -14.23
C ARG A 145 22.73 -3.41 -13.23
N GLY A 146 21.49 -3.71 -13.58
CA GLY A 146 20.56 -4.50 -12.76
C GLY A 146 19.91 -3.73 -11.59
N PHE A 147 20.02 -2.40 -11.55
CA PHE A 147 19.36 -1.57 -10.54
C PHE A 147 17.84 -1.47 -10.75
N VAL A 148 17.40 -1.57 -12.00
CA VAL A 148 15.99 -1.48 -12.38
C VAL A 148 15.67 -2.55 -13.41
N LYS A 149 14.56 -3.27 -13.23
CA LYS A 149 14.14 -4.36 -14.14
C LYS A 149 12.98 -3.94 -15.02
N THR A 150 12.11 -3.08 -14.52
CA THR A 150 10.87 -2.69 -15.19
C THR A 150 10.73 -1.17 -15.30
N GLU A 151 9.97 -0.73 -16.29
CA GLU A 151 9.64 0.69 -16.47
C GLU A 151 8.84 1.25 -15.29
N ALA A 152 8.03 0.42 -14.62
CA ALA A 152 7.28 0.82 -13.43
C ALA A 152 8.21 1.11 -12.23
N GLU A 153 9.21 0.25 -11.99
CA GLU A 153 10.26 0.49 -11.00
C GLU A 153 11.04 1.77 -11.33
N TRP A 154 11.33 2.01 -12.61
CA TRP A 154 12.01 3.23 -13.08
C TRP A 154 11.20 4.49 -12.75
N GLN A 155 9.91 4.51 -13.11
CA GLN A 155 9.05 5.67 -12.87
C GLN A 155 8.93 5.99 -11.38
N LEU A 156 8.82 4.97 -10.52
CA LEU A 156 8.83 5.16 -9.06
C LEU A 156 10.13 5.78 -8.57
N MET A 157 11.27 5.26 -9.04
CA MET A 157 12.59 5.76 -8.67
C MET A 157 12.77 7.22 -9.11
N GLN A 158 12.26 7.60 -10.29
CA GLN A 158 12.28 8.99 -10.76
C GLN A 158 11.42 9.91 -9.89
N VAL A 159 10.22 9.48 -9.49
CA VAL A 159 9.36 10.25 -8.58
C VAL A 159 10.04 10.44 -7.22
N GLU A 160 10.62 9.39 -6.65
CA GLU A 160 11.34 9.44 -5.37
C GLU A 160 12.54 10.40 -5.44
N PHE A 161 13.35 10.27 -6.49
CA PHE A 161 14.51 11.12 -6.72
C PHE A 161 14.13 12.60 -6.85
N LEU A 162 13.20 12.94 -7.75
CA LEU A 162 12.76 14.32 -7.98
C LEU A 162 12.07 14.94 -6.76
N SER A 163 11.36 14.12 -5.97
CA SER A 163 10.72 14.57 -4.73
C SER A 163 11.72 14.86 -3.62
N GLY A 164 12.80 14.08 -3.53
CA GLY A 164 13.88 14.28 -2.55
C GLY A 164 14.89 15.35 -2.94
N HIS A 165 14.97 15.71 -4.22
CA HIS A 165 15.96 16.64 -4.76
C HIS A 165 15.56 18.12 -4.60
N LYS A 166 16.56 18.97 -4.29
CA LYS A 166 16.47 20.43 -4.27
C LYS A 166 17.64 21.06 -5.02
N PHE A 167 17.40 22.15 -5.74
CA PHE A 167 18.48 23.00 -6.26
C PHE A 167 19.08 23.86 -5.13
N PHE A 168 20.35 24.23 -5.25
CA PHE A 168 21.10 24.91 -4.21
C PHE A 168 21.29 26.41 -4.47
N THR A 169 21.57 26.80 -5.71
CA THR A 169 21.85 28.18 -6.11
C THR A 169 20.58 28.95 -6.45
N SER A 170 20.63 30.28 -6.34
CA SER A 170 19.46 31.12 -6.61
C SER A 170 19.10 31.11 -8.11
N SER A 171 20.10 31.06 -8.98
CA SER A 171 19.94 30.95 -10.44
C SER A 171 19.30 29.62 -10.84
N ALA A 172 19.77 28.47 -10.31
CA ALA A 172 19.18 27.18 -10.62
C ALA A 172 17.73 27.07 -10.14
N ILE A 173 17.42 27.56 -8.93
CA ILE A 173 16.04 27.61 -8.43
C ILE A 173 15.15 28.43 -9.37
N ALA A 174 15.61 29.60 -9.80
CA ALA A 174 14.85 30.47 -10.71
C ALA A 174 14.62 29.83 -12.09
N GLU A 175 15.63 29.13 -12.62
CA GLU A 175 15.63 28.59 -13.99
C GLU A 175 14.97 27.20 -14.12
N LEU A 176 15.07 26.35 -13.08
CA LEU A 176 14.84 24.91 -13.20
C LEU A 176 13.68 24.40 -12.34
N GLU A 177 13.40 25.05 -11.19
CA GLU A 177 12.46 24.50 -10.20
C GLU A 177 11.03 24.37 -10.76
N THR A 178 10.57 25.36 -11.53
CA THR A 178 9.22 25.33 -12.11
C THR A 178 9.02 24.14 -13.05
N ALA A 179 10.00 23.88 -13.93
CA ALA A 179 9.96 22.76 -14.85
C ALA A 179 10.07 21.41 -14.12
N LYS A 180 10.97 21.31 -13.12
CA LYS A 180 11.10 20.12 -12.26
C LYS A 180 9.77 19.76 -11.59
N GLN A 181 9.06 20.74 -11.04
CA GLN A 181 7.76 20.52 -10.40
C GLN A 181 6.67 20.06 -11.39
N GLN A 182 6.69 20.59 -12.61
CA GLN A 182 5.77 20.15 -13.66
C GLN A 182 6.04 18.69 -14.07
N ILE A 183 7.31 18.32 -14.27
CA ILE A 183 7.74 16.95 -14.58
C ILE A 183 7.34 16.00 -13.45
N LEU A 184 7.62 16.36 -12.20
CA LEU A 184 7.27 15.55 -11.02
C LEU A 184 5.75 15.30 -10.96
N LYS A 185 4.94 16.32 -11.22
CA LYS A 185 3.48 16.19 -11.26
C LYS A 185 3.01 15.25 -12.37
N GLU A 186 3.59 15.35 -13.56
CA GLU A 186 3.27 14.49 -14.69
C GLU A 186 3.61 13.02 -14.39
N LEU A 187 4.82 12.75 -13.90
CA LEU A 187 5.27 11.42 -13.50
C LEU A 187 4.41 10.83 -12.39
N THR A 188 4.15 11.60 -11.33
CA THR A 188 3.29 11.16 -10.22
C THR A 188 1.91 10.77 -10.72
N SER A 189 1.31 11.57 -11.61
CA SER A 189 0.00 11.27 -12.20
C SER A 189 0.04 10.02 -13.10
N GLY A 190 1.14 9.78 -13.81
CA GLY A 190 1.35 8.60 -14.64
C GLY A 190 1.46 7.33 -13.80
N VAL A 191 2.22 7.39 -12.70
CA VAL A 191 2.38 6.32 -11.72
C VAL A 191 1.06 6.02 -11.01
N GLU A 192 0.33 7.04 -10.55
CA GLU A 192 -1.00 6.86 -9.97
C GLU A 192 -1.97 6.19 -10.96
N LYS A 193 -1.91 6.59 -12.23
CA LYS A 193 -2.71 5.96 -13.29
C LYS A 193 -2.32 4.50 -13.52
N SER A 194 -1.04 4.16 -13.54
CA SER A 194 -0.57 2.79 -13.78
C SER A 194 -0.98 1.85 -12.64
N PHE A 195 -0.98 2.32 -11.37
CA PHE A 195 -1.55 1.59 -10.24
C PHE A 195 -3.09 1.55 -10.22
N SER A 196 -3.74 2.55 -10.82
CA SER A 196 -5.20 2.61 -10.95
C SER A 196 -5.77 1.75 -12.08
N THR A 197 -4.92 1.04 -12.85
CA THR A 197 -5.38 0.14 -13.91
C THR A 197 -6.16 -1.03 -13.32
N HIS A 198 -7.46 -0.79 -13.21
CA HIS A 198 -8.56 -1.73 -13.39
C HIS A 198 -8.19 -3.22 -13.32
N HIS A 199 -8.37 -3.82 -12.15
CA HIS A 199 -9.19 -5.05 -12.13
C HIS A 199 -10.59 -4.67 -12.64
N GLU A 200 -10.72 -4.47 -13.95
CA GLU A 200 -12.01 -4.60 -14.59
C GLU A 200 -12.38 -6.06 -14.41
N SER A 201 -13.37 -6.29 -13.54
CA SER A 201 -13.92 -7.62 -13.33
C SER A 201 -14.25 -8.21 -14.69
N SER A 202 -13.67 -9.36 -15.01
CA SER A 202 -13.97 -10.09 -16.26
C SER A 202 -15.49 -10.17 -16.45
N PRO A 203 -16.03 -10.17 -17.68
CA PRO A 203 -17.47 -10.37 -17.91
C PRO A 203 -18.02 -11.60 -17.16
N ALA A 204 -17.20 -12.64 -16.98
CA ALA A 204 -17.53 -13.81 -16.18
C ALA A 204 -17.68 -13.49 -14.67
N GLN A 205 -16.82 -12.64 -14.11
CA GLN A 205 -16.91 -12.17 -12.73
C GLN A 205 -18.12 -11.25 -12.54
N MET A 206 -18.44 -10.38 -13.51
CA MET A 206 -19.64 -9.54 -13.45
C MET A 206 -20.92 -10.37 -13.43
N LEU A 207 -20.97 -11.45 -14.23
CA LEU A 207 -22.10 -12.38 -14.23
C LEU A 207 -22.19 -13.15 -12.90
N GLN A 208 -21.06 -13.60 -12.36
CA GLN A 208 -21.02 -14.26 -11.05
C GLN A 208 -21.50 -13.32 -9.92
N ASP A 209 -21.03 -12.08 -9.90
CA ASP A 209 -21.46 -11.05 -8.95
C ASP A 209 -22.97 -10.82 -9.05
N LEU A 210 -23.50 -10.70 -10.27
CA LEU A 210 -24.93 -10.51 -10.49
C LEU A 210 -25.76 -11.70 -9.96
N LEU A 211 -25.36 -12.93 -10.27
CA LEU A 211 -26.04 -14.13 -9.79
C LEU A 211 -26.00 -14.25 -8.27
N LEU A 212 -24.84 -13.97 -7.66
CA LEU A 212 -24.68 -13.96 -6.21
C LEU A 212 -25.55 -12.90 -5.54
N ALA A 213 -25.64 -11.70 -6.12
CA ALA A 213 -26.50 -10.64 -5.61
C ALA A 213 -27.98 -11.04 -5.66
N ILE A 214 -28.45 -11.62 -6.78
CA ILE A 214 -29.84 -12.08 -6.93
C ILE A 214 -30.17 -13.17 -5.89
N ILE A 215 -29.28 -14.16 -5.74
CA ILE A 215 -29.44 -15.23 -4.74
C ILE A 215 -29.47 -14.65 -3.32
N GLY A 216 -28.52 -13.77 -2.99
CA GLY A 216 -28.45 -13.14 -1.68
C GLY A 216 -29.71 -12.34 -1.35
N VAL A 217 -30.20 -11.55 -2.30
CA VAL A 217 -31.43 -10.75 -2.13
C VAL A 217 -32.65 -11.65 -1.95
N THR A 218 -32.74 -12.74 -2.71
CA THR A 218 -33.87 -13.67 -2.60
C THR A 218 -33.88 -14.35 -1.23
N ILE A 219 -32.73 -14.79 -0.73
CA ILE A 219 -32.62 -15.40 0.61
C ILE A 219 -33.00 -14.38 1.70
N ALA A 220 -32.49 -13.15 1.61
CA ALA A 220 -32.83 -12.10 2.58
C ALA A 220 -34.32 -11.76 2.55
N ALA A 221 -34.93 -11.68 1.38
CA ALA A 221 -36.36 -11.42 1.23
C ALA A 221 -37.22 -12.56 1.79
N VAL A 222 -36.81 -13.82 1.58
CA VAL A 222 -37.45 -15.00 2.19
C VAL A 222 -37.35 -14.94 3.72
N ALA A 223 -36.19 -14.59 4.26
CA ALA A 223 -36.01 -14.45 5.71
C ALA A 223 -36.97 -13.40 6.29
N LEU A 224 -37.07 -12.23 5.65
CA LEU A 224 -37.97 -11.17 6.08
C LEU A 224 -39.44 -11.59 6.01
N LYS A 225 -39.90 -12.17 4.89
CA LYS A 225 -41.31 -12.47 4.65
C LYS A 225 -41.84 -13.75 5.31
N LEU A 226 -41.00 -14.76 5.51
CA LEU A 226 -41.43 -16.05 6.04
C LEU A 226 -41.14 -16.21 7.54
N PHE A 227 -40.19 -15.45 8.08
CA PHE A 227 -39.77 -15.56 9.48
C PHE A 227 -40.02 -14.27 10.27
N LEU A 228 -39.44 -13.14 9.85
CA LEU A 228 -39.41 -11.94 10.70
C LEU A 228 -40.75 -11.19 10.73
N VAL A 229 -41.24 -10.74 9.56
CA VAL A 229 -42.45 -9.89 9.45
C VAL A 229 -43.69 -10.58 10.04
N PRO A 230 -44.05 -11.84 9.69
CA PRO A 230 -45.25 -12.48 10.24
C PRO A 230 -45.24 -12.66 11.77
N ASN A 231 -44.06 -12.62 12.40
CA ASN A 231 -43.88 -12.87 13.82
C ASN A 231 -43.45 -11.62 14.60
N HIS A 232 -43.44 -10.44 13.96
CA HIS A 232 -43.00 -9.17 14.53
C HIS A 232 -41.56 -9.20 15.09
N PHE A 233 -40.67 -9.98 14.49
CA PHE A 233 -39.26 -10.01 14.91
C PHE A 233 -38.46 -8.98 14.13
N PHE A 234 -37.51 -8.34 14.83
CA PHE A 234 -36.72 -7.24 14.30
C PHE A 234 -35.26 -7.66 14.14
N ASP A 235 -34.64 -7.14 13.09
CA ASP A 235 -33.18 -7.16 12.91
C ASP A 235 -32.55 -5.86 13.43
N GLY A 236 -31.23 -5.71 13.27
CA GLY A 236 -30.52 -4.46 13.54
C GLY A 236 -30.46 -3.51 12.34
N GLY A 237 -29.80 -2.36 12.54
CA GLY A 237 -29.46 -1.43 11.46
C GLY A 237 -30.66 -0.77 10.77
N VAL A 238 -30.50 -0.40 9.50
CA VAL A 238 -31.57 0.20 8.68
C VAL A 238 -32.71 -0.77 8.49
N THR A 239 -32.42 -2.07 8.37
CA THR A 239 -33.45 -3.11 8.20
C THR A 239 -34.36 -3.17 9.43
N GLY A 240 -33.78 -3.13 10.63
CA GLY A 240 -34.51 -3.07 11.90
C GLY A 240 -35.39 -1.83 12.04
N ILE A 241 -34.86 -0.65 11.70
CA ILE A 241 -35.65 0.60 11.70
C ILE A 241 -36.79 0.49 10.68
N SER A 242 -36.53 -0.08 9.51
CA SER A 242 -37.53 -0.23 8.46
C SER A 242 -38.67 -1.16 8.88
N LEU A 243 -38.34 -2.26 9.55
CA LEU A 243 -39.31 -3.18 10.15
C LEU A 243 -40.15 -2.47 11.21
N LEU A 244 -39.55 -1.71 12.12
CA LEU A 244 -40.31 -0.93 13.12
C LEU A 244 -41.29 0.04 12.49
N VAL A 245 -40.86 0.79 11.46
CA VAL A 245 -41.74 1.73 10.76
C VAL A 245 -42.87 0.99 10.05
N HIS A 246 -42.59 -0.17 9.42
CA HIS A 246 -43.61 -1.02 8.81
C HIS A 246 -44.64 -1.49 9.83
N GLU A 247 -44.20 -2.04 10.96
CA GLU A 247 -45.09 -2.63 11.98
C GLU A 247 -45.90 -1.58 12.76
N VAL A 248 -45.36 -0.37 12.95
CA VAL A 248 -46.03 0.70 13.70
C VAL A 248 -46.99 1.51 12.80
N TYR A 249 -46.59 1.83 11.57
CA TYR A 249 -47.33 2.75 10.69
C TYR A 249 -48.00 2.07 9.49
N GLY A 250 -47.71 0.79 9.22
CA GLY A 250 -48.29 0.04 8.10
C GLY A 250 -47.74 0.41 6.73
N PHE A 251 -46.66 1.20 6.65
CA PHE A 251 -46.02 1.56 5.37
C PHE A 251 -45.39 0.36 4.68
N ASN A 252 -45.33 0.35 3.35
CA ASN A 252 -44.71 -0.74 2.61
C ASN A 252 -43.22 -0.92 2.98
N LEU A 253 -42.86 -2.10 3.52
CA LEU A 253 -41.51 -2.38 4.00
C LEU A 253 -40.43 -2.13 2.95
N GLY A 254 -40.64 -2.55 1.70
CA GLY A 254 -39.66 -2.37 0.62
C GLY A 254 -39.38 -0.90 0.30
N LEU A 255 -40.43 -0.06 0.32
CA LEU A 255 -40.28 1.39 0.15
C LEU A 255 -39.55 2.04 1.33
N VAL A 256 -39.86 1.63 2.56
CA VAL A 256 -39.19 2.16 3.75
C VAL A 256 -37.70 1.81 3.73
N ILE A 257 -37.34 0.56 3.42
CA ILE A 257 -35.94 0.12 3.29
C ILE A 257 -35.21 0.97 2.23
N LEU A 258 -35.83 1.22 1.08
CA LEU A 258 -35.23 2.01 0.02
C LEU A 258 -34.99 3.47 0.46
N VAL A 259 -35.99 4.11 1.07
CA VAL A 259 -35.92 5.50 1.50
C VAL A 259 -34.89 5.67 2.61
N LEU A 260 -34.88 4.79 3.62
CA LEU A 260 -33.94 4.88 4.74
C LEU A 260 -32.49 4.56 4.33
N ASN A 261 -32.28 3.71 3.32
CA ASN A 261 -30.93 3.45 2.80
C ASN A 261 -30.41 4.56 1.86
N LEU A 262 -31.29 5.36 1.24
CA LEU A 262 -30.87 6.36 0.25
C LEU A 262 -29.80 7.35 0.77
N PRO A 263 -29.92 7.94 1.98
CA PRO A 263 -28.88 8.80 2.54
C PRO A 263 -27.53 8.09 2.67
N LEU A 264 -27.55 6.82 3.10
CA LEU A 264 -26.33 6.03 3.31
C LEU A 264 -25.68 5.63 1.98
N ILE A 265 -26.49 5.34 0.96
CA ILE A 265 -26.03 5.10 -0.41
C ILE A 265 -25.34 6.36 -0.94
N ILE A 266 -25.92 7.55 -0.74
CA ILE A 266 -25.32 8.82 -1.14
C ILE A 266 -23.98 9.03 -0.40
N VAL A 267 -23.92 8.80 0.90
CA VAL A 267 -22.66 8.89 1.66
C VAL A 267 -21.62 7.92 1.10
N SER A 268 -22.01 6.67 0.83
CA SER A 268 -21.11 5.63 0.31
C SER A 268 -20.53 5.95 -1.07
N HIS A 269 -21.23 6.75 -1.89
CA HIS A 269 -20.73 7.24 -3.16
C HIS A 269 -19.46 8.08 -2.97
N PHE A 270 -19.42 8.90 -1.93
CA PHE A 270 -18.30 9.80 -1.63
C PHE A 270 -17.22 9.13 -0.78
N THR A 271 -17.56 8.15 0.07
CA THR A 271 -16.60 7.51 0.98
C THR A 271 -15.97 6.24 0.42
N ILE A 272 -16.73 5.39 -0.27
CA ILE A 272 -16.27 4.07 -0.78
C ILE A 272 -16.09 4.13 -2.30
N GLY A 273 -17.07 4.70 -3.00
CA GLY A 273 -16.98 4.95 -4.44
C GLY A 273 -18.26 4.63 -5.21
N LYS A 274 -18.28 5.10 -6.47
CA LYS A 274 -19.48 5.08 -7.32
C LYS A 274 -20.01 3.67 -7.60
N ARG A 275 -19.11 2.70 -7.84
CA ARG A 275 -19.47 1.31 -8.17
C ARG A 275 -20.18 0.63 -7.00
N PHE A 276 -19.65 0.78 -5.78
CA PHE A 276 -20.25 0.25 -4.55
C PHE A 276 -21.66 0.84 -4.33
N ALA A 277 -21.78 2.17 -4.43
CA ALA A 277 -23.05 2.86 -4.24
C ALA A 277 -24.13 2.40 -5.24
N LEU A 278 -23.76 2.24 -6.52
CA LEU A 278 -24.67 1.75 -7.56
C LEU A 278 -25.10 0.30 -7.32
N ARG A 279 -24.17 -0.61 -7.01
CA ARG A 279 -24.49 -2.02 -6.71
C ARG A 279 -25.37 -2.16 -5.47
N THR A 280 -25.12 -1.33 -4.45
CA THR A 280 -25.94 -1.22 -3.23
C THR A 280 -27.35 -0.74 -3.57
N LEU A 281 -27.48 0.35 -4.33
CA LEU A 281 -28.79 0.85 -4.78
C LEU A 281 -29.58 -0.22 -5.54
N LEU A 282 -28.95 -0.90 -6.50
CA LEU A 282 -29.58 -1.98 -7.26
C LEU A 282 -30.01 -3.15 -6.37
N SER A 283 -29.18 -3.53 -5.39
CA SER A 283 -29.51 -4.61 -4.44
C SER A 283 -30.68 -4.25 -3.53
N VAL A 284 -30.74 -3.00 -3.05
CA VAL A 284 -31.84 -2.49 -2.22
C VAL A 284 -33.15 -2.40 -3.02
N ILE A 285 -33.10 -1.93 -4.28
CA ILE A 285 -34.25 -1.93 -5.18
C ILE A 285 -34.72 -3.37 -5.43
N LEU A 286 -33.80 -4.28 -5.74
CA LEU A 286 -34.10 -5.68 -5.97
C LEU A 286 -34.74 -6.33 -4.73
N LEU A 287 -34.27 -5.98 -3.52
CA LEU A 287 -34.89 -6.43 -2.28
C LEU A 287 -36.32 -5.90 -2.14
N GLY A 288 -36.54 -4.61 -2.39
CA GLY A 288 -37.87 -4.02 -2.38
C GLY A 288 -38.83 -4.74 -3.34
N VAL A 289 -38.37 -5.07 -4.56
CA VAL A 289 -39.15 -5.85 -5.54
C VAL A 289 -39.39 -7.27 -5.05
N ALA A 290 -38.36 -7.96 -4.54
CA ALA A 290 -38.50 -9.32 -4.03
C ALA A 290 -39.52 -9.41 -2.88
N LEU A 291 -39.56 -8.41 -1.99
CA LEU A 291 -40.54 -8.30 -0.91
C LEU A 291 -41.98 -8.09 -1.42
N LEU A 292 -42.18 -7.61 -2.64
CA LEU A 292 -43.52 -7.53 -3.25
C LEU A 292 -43.96 -8.88 -3.84
N LEU A 293 -43.01 -9.67 -4.34
CA LEU A 293 -43.27 -10.95 -5.00
C LEU A 293 -43.46 -12.10 -4.02
N ILE A 294 -42.75 -12.08 -2.89
CA ILE A 294 -42.78 -13.17 -1.91
C ILE A 294 -44.03 -13.02 -1.01
N PRO A 295 -44.86 -14.09 -0.90
CA PRO A 295 -46.05 -14.06 -0.07
C PRO A 295 -45.69 -13.91 1.42
N ASN A 296 -46.56 -13.21 2.15
CA ASN A 296 -46.38 -12.99 3.59
C ASN A 296 -47.15 -14.07 4.37
N TYR A 297 -46.46 -15.11 4.83
CA TYR A 297 -47.03 -16.11 5.74
C TYR A 297 -45.93 -16.67 6.65
N ALA A 298 -46.28 -17.03 7.89
CA ALA A 298 -45.33 -17.60 8.84
C ALA A 298 -44.99 -19.05 8.47
N MET A 299 -43.70 -19.35 8.28
CA MET A 299 -43.22 -20.72 8.02
C MET A 299 -43.38 -21.63 9.24
N THR A 300 -43.24 -21.07 10.44
CA THR A 300 -43.41 -21.74 11.72
C THR A 300 -43.87 -20.72 12.77
N ALA A 301 -44.45 -21.21 13.86
CA ALA A 301 -44.84 -20.41 15.03
C ALA A 301 -43.82 -20.52 16.19
N ASP A 302 -42.80 -21.38 16.05
CA ASP A 302 -41.77 -21.55 17.08
C ASP A 302 -40.79 -20.37 17.06
N LYS A 303 -40.85 -19.55 18.12
CA LYS A 303 -40.05 -18.32 18.28
C LYS A 303 -38.54 -18.57 18.21
N LEU A 304 -38.06 -19.70 18.73
CA LEU A 304 -36.64 -20.02 18.71
C LEU A 304 -36.20 -20.36 17.28
N LEU A 305 -36.96 -21.20 16.57
CA LEU A 305 -36.69 -21.51 15.17
C LEU A 305 -36.75 -20.25 14.30
N ILE A 306 -37.72 -19.37 14.53
CA ILE A 306 -37.81 -18.08 13.82
C ILE A 306 -36.55 -17.25 14.03
N SER A 307 -36.13 -17.08 15.28
CA SER A 307 -34.96 -16.23 15.57
C SER A 307 -33.66 -16.77 14.98
N ILE A 308 -33.43 -18.09 15.06
CA ILE A 308 -32.21 -18.71 14.55
C ILE A 308 -32.21 -18.78 13.02
N PHE A 309 -33.25 -19.35 12.41
CA PHE A 309 -33.27 -19.54 10.95
C PHE A 309 -33.58 -18.24 10.20
N GLY A 310 -34.45 -17.38 10.75
CA GLY A 310 -34.69 -16.05 10.21
C GLY A 310 -33.42 -15.21 10.23
N GLY A 311 -32.71 -15.18 11.36
CA GLY A 311 -31.41 -14.52 11.47
C GLY A 311 -30.38 -15.13 10.53
N ALA A 312 -30.26 -16.46 10.48
CA ALA A 312 -29.28 -17.14 9.63
C ALA A 312 -29.50 -16.88 8.13
N PHE A 313 -30.74 -17.01 7.64
CA PHE A 313 -31.03 -16.72 6.23
C PHE A 313 -30.83 -15.25 5.89
N LEU A 314 -31.27 -14.34 6.76
CA LEU A 314 -31.04 -12.91 6.56
C LEU A 314 -29.54 -12.61 6.49
N GLY A 315 -28.76 -13.14 7.44
CA GLY A 315 -27.33 -12.94 7.48
C GLY A 315 -26.58 -13.58 6.31
N ILE A 316 -26.98 -14.78 5.86
CA ILE A 316 -26.41 -15.39 4.65
C ILE A 316 -26.73 -14.54 3.42
N GLY A 317 -27.97 -14.07 3.29
CA GLY A 317 -28.40 -13.23 2.17
C GLY A 317 -27.63 -11.91 2.10
N VAL A 318 -27.53 -11.21 3.23
CA VAL A 318 -26.76 -9.97 3.38
C VAL A 318 -25.28 -10.24 3.10
N GLY A 319 -24.69 -11.29 3.68
CA GLY A 319 -23.29 -11.65 3.47
C GLY A 319 -22.94 -11.96 2.01
N LEU A 320 -23.83 -12.64 1.28
CA LEU A 320 -23.64 -12.90 -0.16
C LEU A 320 -23.61 -11.61 -0.98
N ILE A 321 -24.46 -10.64 -0.64
CA ILE A 321 -24.48 -9.33 -1.31
C ILE A 321 -23.20 -8.55 -0.99
N MET A 322 -22.74 -8.59 0.26
CA MET A 322 -21.45 -8.00 0.66
C MET A 322 -20.26 -8.55 -0.12
N ARG A 323 -20.26 -9.85 -0.43
CA ARG A 323 -19.22 -10.45 -1.28
C ARG A 323 -19.20 -9.91 -2.71
N THR A 324 -20.30 -9.35 -3.21
CA THR A 324 -20.36 -8.71 -4.53
C THR A 324 -19.97 -7.22 -4.49
N GLY A 325 -19.54 -6.71 -3.34
CA GLY A 325 -19.18 -5.30 -3.15
C GLY A 325 -20.40 -4.38 -3.11
N ALA A 326 -21.49 -4.84 -2.49
CA ALA A 326 -22.71 -4.09 -2.23
C ALA A 326 -23.15 -4.23 -0.78
N ALA A 327 -24.05 -3.36 -0.30
CA ALA A 327 -24.67 -3.49 1.01
C ALA A 327 -26.19 -3.59 0.92
N LEU A 328 -26.81 -4.30 1.87
CA LEU A 328 -28.25 -4.18 2.13
C LEU A 328 -28.54 -3.25 3.30
N ASP A 329 -27.74 -3.37 4.37
CA ASP A 329 -27.79 -2.47 5.51
C ASP A 329 -26.63 -1.47 5.44
N GLY A 330 -26.94 -0.24 5.04
CA GLY A 330 -25.92 0.78 4.81
C GLY A 330 -25.13 1.16 6.07
N ILE A 331 -25.69 0.98 7.28
CA ILE A 331 -25.01 1.38 8.52
C ILE A 331 -23.83 0.43 8.81
N GLU A 332 -24.01 -0.87 8.63
CA GLU A 332 -22.96 -1.87 8.91
C GLU A 332 -21.83 -1.85 7.88
N VAL A 333 -22.09 -1.42 6.64
CA VAL A 333 -21.01 -1.29 5.64
C VAL A 333 -20.34 0.07 5.68
N LEU A 334 -21.09 1.15 5.90
CA LEU A 334 -20.46 2.44 6.20
C LEU A 334 -19.56 2.33 7.42
N ALA A 335 -19.92 1.48 8.38
CA ALA A 335 -19.13 1.21 9.56
C ALA A 335 -17.74 0.61 9.28
N VAL A 336 -17.62 -0.26 8.28
CA VAL A 336 -16.34 -0.88 7.92
C VAL A 336 -15.44 0.11 7.18
N TYR A 337 -16.02 1.05 6.42
CA TYR A 337 -15.30 1.95 5.52
C TYR A 337 -15.29 3.43 5.93
N THR A 338 -15.95 3.80 7.02
CA THR A 338 -16.16 5.18 7.55
C THR A 338 -16.25 5.06 9.08
N LEU A 339 -15.68 5.88 9.97
CA LEU A 339 -15.71 7.35 10.09
C LEU A 339 -14.57 7.81 11.05
N LYS A 340 -13.75 8.81 10.64
CA LYS A 340 -12.59 9.34 11.40
C LYS A 340 -12.85 10.66 12.17
N ARG A 341 -14.10 10.99 12.56
CA ARG A 341 -14.43 12.33 13.10
C ARG A 341 -15.33 12.39 14.35
N THR A 342 -15.64 11.27 14.99
CA THR A 342 -16.47 11.23 16.22
C THR A 342 -15.71 10.56 17.37
N SER A 343 -16.01 10.96 18.62
CA SER A 343 -15.42 10.33 19.82
C SER A 343 -15.93 8.90 20.08
N PHE A 344 -17.09 8.54 19.51
CA PHE A 344 -17.64 7.19 19.55
C PHE A 344 -17.13 6.36 18.38
N THR A 345 -16.82 5.10 18.68
CA THR A 345 -16.60 4.08 17.68
C THR A 345 -17.90 3.78 16.94
N ILE A 346 -17.76 3.39 15.70
CA ILE A 346 -18.88 3.01 14.84
C ILE A 346 -19.69 1.83 15.41
N THR A 347 -19.00 0.86 16.02
CA THR A 347 -19.63 -0.28 16.69
C THR A 347 -20.52 0.18 17.84
N GLU A 348 -20.12 1.22 18.58
CA GLU A 348 -20.96 1.82 19.63
C GLU A 348 -22.19 2.53 19.06
N ILE A 349 -22.07 3.18 17.88
CA ILE A 349 -23.21 3.82 17.21
C ILE A 349 -24.24 2.78 16.78
N ILE A 350 -23.80 1.69 16.14
CA ILE A 350 -24.68 0.57 15.75
C ILE A 350 -25.36 -0.03 16.97
N LEU A 351 -24.60 -0.28 18.03
CA LEU A 351 -25.13 -0.82 19.28
C LEU A 351 -26.19 0.10 19.88
N GLY A 352 -25.95 1.42 19.89
CA GLY A 352 -26.91 2.41 20.36
C GLY A 352 -28.22 2.39 19.57
N ILE A 353 -28.14 2.33 18.24
CA ILE A 353 -29.32 2.21 17.36
C ILE A 353 -30.09 0.93 17.67
N ASN A 354 -29.41 -0.21 17.78
CA ASN A 354 -30.04 -1.49 18.05
C ASN A 354 -30.69 -1.55 19.44
N ILE A 355 -30.06 -0.96 20.47
CA ILE A 355 -30.68 -0.82 21.79
C ILE A 355 -32.01 -0.07 21.69
N ILE A 356 -32.06 1.04 20.94
CA ILE A 356 -33.29 1.80 20.73
C ILE A 356 -34.34 0.95 20.01
N ILE A 357 -33.95 0.25 18.93
CA ILE A 357 -34.84 -0.62 18.14
C ILE A 357 -35.48 -1.68 19.05
N PHE A 358 -34.67 -2.45 19.79
CA PHE A 358 -35.16 -3.54 20.62
C PHE A 358 -35.94 -3.06 21.84
N THR A 359 -35.61 -1.88 22.37
CA THR A 359 -36.39 -1.24 23.45
C THR A 359 -37.80 -0.89 22.96
N ILE A 360 -37.91 -0.24 21.79
CA ILE A 360 -39.21 0.08 21.18
C ILE A 360 -39.99 -1.20 20.88
N ALA A 361 -39.32 -2.23 20.34
CA ALA A 361 -39.93 -3.53 20.09
C ALA A 361 -40.48 -4.16 21.38
N GLY A 362 -39.73 -4.08 22.48
CA GLY A 362 -40.13 -4.61 23.78
C GLY A 362 -41.35 -3.94 24.37
N PHE A 363 -41.43 -2.60 24.28
CA PHE A 363 -42.59 -1.85 24.75
C PHE A 363 -43.83 -2.06 23.89
N ARG A 364 -43.68 -2.20 22.57
CA ARG A 364 -44.82 -2.26 21.64
C ARG A 364 -45.34 -3.67 21.37
N PHE A 365 -44.43 -4.64 21.29
CA PHE A 365 -44.71 -6.03 20.88
C PHE A 365 -44.35 -7.06 21.96
N GLY A 366 -43.91 -6.61 23.14
CA GLY A 366 -43.60 -7.44 24.29
C GLY A 366 -42.12 -7.77 24.45
N ILE A 367 -41.71 -7.98 25.70
CA ILE A 367 -40.30 -8.25 26.08
C ILE A 367 -39.76 -9.49 25.37
N GLU A 368 -40.57 -10.55 25.21
CA GLU A 368 -40.15 -11.76 24.50
C GLU A 368 -39.73 -11.45 23.06
N THR A 369 -40.51 -10.64 22.34
CA THR A 369 -40.22 -10.24 20.96
C THR A 369 -38.89 -9.50 20.87
N ALA A 370 -38.58 -8.62 21.84
CA ALA A 370 -37.30 -7.93 21.90
C ALA A 370 -36.12 -8.90 22.15
N LEU A 371 -36.25 -9.83 23.09
CA LEU A 371 -35.20 -10.81 23.39
C LEU A 371 -34.92 -11.74 22.20
N TYR A 372 -35.97 -12.20 21.52
CA TYR A 372 -35.79 -13.00 20.30
C TYR A 372 -35.27 -12.16 19.13
N SER A 373 -35.57 -10.87 19.04
CA SER A 373 -34.99 -9.96 18.04
C SER A 373 -33.48 -9.76 18.27
N ILE A 374 -33.04 -9.67 19.53
CA ILE A 374 -31.60 -9.66 19.86
C ILE A 374 -30.93 -10.97 19.39
N LEU A 375 -31.56 -12.12 19.63
CA LEU A 375 -31.04 -13.41 19.18
C LEU A 375 -31.02 -13.53 17.65
N THR A 376 -32.05 -12.99 16.99
CA THR A 376 -32.15 -12.91 15.52
C THR A 376 -31.00 -12.10 14.94
N TYR A 377 -30.79 -10.89 15.47
CA TYR A 377 -29.68 -10.02 15.09
C TYR A 377 -28.33 -10.69 15.32
N PHE A 378 -28.10 -11.28 16.50
CA PHE A 378 -26.85 -12.00 16.80
C PHE A 378 -26.58 -13.12 15.78
N THR A 379 -27.62 -13.89 15.43
CA THR A 379 -27.49 -14.99 14.47
C THR A 379 -27.22 -14.45 13.06
N ALA A 380 -27.90 -13.38 12.65
CA ALA A 380 -27.65 -12.69 11.39
C ALA A 380 -26.21 -12.20 11.28
N THR A 381 -25.71 -11.44 12.27
CA THR A 381 -24.33 -10.94 12.28
C THR A 381 -23.31 -12.08 12.18
N ARG A 382 -23.49 -13.18 12.93
CA ARG A 382 -22.58 -14.34 12.85
C ARG A 382 -22.60 -15.00 11.47
N CYS A 383 -23.75 -15.07 10.82
CA CYS A 383 -23.86 -15.60 9.46
C CYS A 383 -23.26 -14.65 8.41
N ILE A 384 -23.39 -13.33 8.59
CA ILE A 384 -22.72 -12.33 7.74
C ILE A 384 -21.20 -12.51 7.86
N ASP A 385 -20.66 -12.50 9.08
CA ASP A 385 -19.23 -12.69 9.37
C ASP A 385 -18.72 -13.96 8.67
N TYR A 386 -19.46 -15.06 8.82
CA TYR A 386 -19.12 -16.35 8.22
C TYR A 386 -19.09 -16.34 6.70
N VAL A 387 -20.06 -15.69 6.05
CA VAL A 387 -20.12 -15.63 4.58
C VAL A 387 -19.07 -14.68 4.03
N VAL A 388 -18.85 -13.53 4.67
CA VAL A 388 -17.93 -12.50 4.22
C VAL A 388 -16.46 -12.85 4.49
N GLU A 389 -16.11 -13.18 5.74
CA GLU A 389 -14.73 -13.50 6.13
C GLU A 389 -14.33 -14.96 5.79
N GLY A 390 -15.31 -15.85 5.62
CA GLY A 390 -15.09 -17.25 5.24
C GLY A 390 -14.71 -18.18 6.40
N LEU A 391 -14.71 -19.48 6.09
CA LEU A 391 -14.54 -20.58 7.06
C LEU A 391 -13.11 -20.75 7.62
N GLN A 392 -12.10 -20.22 6.94
CA GLN A 392 -10.70 -20.58 7.21
C GLN A 392 -10.01 -19.53 8.08
N ALA A 393 -10.15 -19.68 9.40
CA ALA A 393 -9.30 -19.01 10.35
C ALA A 393 -7.87 -19.58 10.26
N TYR A 394 -7.04 -18.96 9.42
CA TYR A 394 -5.61 -19.16 9.46
C TYR A 394 -5.05 -18.47 10.70
N THR A 395 -4.09 -19.13 11.33
CA THR A 395 -3.40 -18.63 12.51
C THR A 395 -1.95 -18.38 12.12
N GLY A 396 -1.53 -17.13 12.19
CA GLY A 396 -0.12 -16.76 12.08
C GLY A 396 0.55 -17.06 13.40
N VAL A 397 1.57 -17.89 13.39
CA VAL A 397 2.31 -18.30 14.58
C VAL A 397 3.72 -17.75 14.48
N THR A 398 4.11 -16.99 15.49
CA THR A 398 5.47 -16.48 15.66
C THR A 398 6.15 -17.24 16.78
N ILE A 399 7.37 -17.70 16.52
CA ILE A 399 8.18 -18.51 17.42
C ILE A 399 9.54 -17.83 17.60
N VAL A 400 9.89 -17.54 18.85
CA VAL A 400 11.17 -16.97 19.25
C VAL A 400 11.86 -17.95 20.19
N SER A 401 13.05 -18.44 19.83
CA SER A 401 13.77 -19.45 20.61
C SER A 401 15.26 -19.42 20.33
N GLY A 402 16.07 -19.70 21.36
CA GLY A 402 17.52 -19.88 21.21
C GLY A 402 17.92 -21.14 20.44
N LYS A 403 16.98 -22.04 20.11
CA LYS A 403 17.19 -23.25 19.29
C LYS A 403 16.45 -23.15 17.94
N SER A 404 16.42 -21.96 17.35
CA SER A 404 15.68 -21.65 16.12
C SER A 404 15.98 -22.62 14.97
N GLU A 405 17.24 -22.97 14.71
CA GLU A 405 17.62 -23.91 13.63
C GLU A 405 16.94 -25.27 13.74
N ALA A 406 16.94 -25.85 14.94
CA ALA A 406 16.30 -27.14 15.18
C ALA A 406 14.78 -27.05 14.98
N ILE A 407 14.15 -25.94 15.42
CA ILE A 407 12.72 -25.71 15.23
C ILE A 407 12.39 -25.53 13.74
N LYS A 408 13.18 -24.76 12.98
CA LYS A 408 13.02 -24.60 11.52
C LYS A 408 12.99 -25.96 10.82
N TYR A 409 13.94 -26.83 11.15
CA TYR A 409 14.01 -28.19 10.60
C TYR A 409 12.74 -29.00 10.92
N GLN A 410 12.25 -28.98 12.17
CA GLN A 410 11.06 -29.73 12.56
C GLN A 410 9.79 -29.21 11.87
N LEU A 411 9.63 -27.89 11.73
CA LEU A 411 8.46 -27.30 11.08
C LEU A 411 8.42 -27.60 9.57
N VAL A 412 9.56 -27.47 8.89
CA VAL A 412 9.62 -27.73 7.45
C VAL A 412 9.51 -29.22 7.15
N ASN A 413 10.29 -30.06 7.84
CA ASN A 413 10.45 -31.47 7.46
C ASN A 413 9.49 -32.43 8.16
N LYS A 414 9.04 -32.13 9.39
CA LYS A 414 8.08 -32.99 10.10
C LYS A 414 6.65 -32.47 10.04
N LEU A 415 6.45 -31.16 10.15
CA LEU A 415 5.11 -30.56 10.05
C LEU A 415 4.72 -30.26 8.59
N GLY A 416 5.69 -30.16 7.67
CA GLY A 416 5.44 -29.93 6.25
C GLY A 416 4.95 -28.50 5.96
N ARG A 417 5.37 -27.53 6.78
CA ARG A 417 4.88 -26.14 6.71
C ARG A 417 5.97 -25.19 6.27
N GLY A 418 5.62 -24.32 5.32
CA GLY A 418 6.46 -23.20 4.93
C GLY A 418 6.68 -22.26 6.11
N ILE A 419 7.88 -21.71 6.20
CA ILE A 419 8.26 -20.76 7.25
C ILE A 419 8.87 -19.51 6.60
N THR A 420 8.68 -18.38 7.25
CA THR A 420 9.39 -17.12 6.99
C THR A 420 10.28 -16.84 8.19
N VAL A 421 11.49 -16.36 7.95
CA VAL A 421 12.46 -16.06 9.02
C VAL A 421 12.70 -14.56 9.07
N TYR A 422 12.42 -13.96 10.22
CA TYR A 422 12.85 -12.60 10.52
C TYR A 422 14.17 -12.65 11.30
N LYS A 423 15.14 -11.83 10.90
CA LYS A 423 16.38 -11.64 11.65
C LYS A 423 16.11 -10.69 12.81
N GLY A 424 16.53 -11.06 14.01
CA GLY A 424 16.33 -10.25 15.21
C GLY A 424 17.26 -10.67 16.34
N GLU A 425 17.00 -10.13 17.52
CA GLU A 425 17.77 -10.39 18.73
C GLU A 425 16.84 -10.67 19.91
N ARG A 426 17.36 -11.43 20.88
CA ARG A 426 16.66 -11.79 22.13
C ARG A 426 17.57 -11.49 23.32
N GLY A 427 17.00 -11.29 24.51
CA GLY A 427 17.78 -11.30 25.76
C GLY A 427 17.59 -10.08 26.67
N PHE A 428 17.04 -8.98 26.15
CA PHE A 428 16.64 -7.80 26.93
C PHE A 428 15.52 -8.13 27.92
N LEU A 429 15.89 -8.74 29.03
CA LEU A 429 14.96 -9.22 30.06
C LEU A 429 15.00 -8.27 31.28
N PRO A 430 13.92 -8.19 32.07
CA PRO A 430 13.94 -7.44 33.32
C PRO A 430 15.11 -7.86 34.21
N GLY A 431 15.96 -6.90 34.60
CA GLY A 431 17.16 -7.14 35.39
C GLY A 431 18.40 -7.63 34.61
N LYS A 432 18.29 -7.81 33.29
CA LYS A 432 19.39 -8.17 32.38
C LYS A 432 19.20 -7.50 31.01
N TYR A 433 19.32 -6.18 30.98
CA TYR A 433 19.15 -5.40 29.76
C TYR A 433 20.35 -5.54 28.82
N ASP A 434 21.58 -5.59 29.33
CA ASP A 434 22.79 -5.60 28.50
C ASP A 434 23.14 -6.97 27.91
N VAL A 435 22.26 -7.95 28.04
CA VAL A 435 22.47 -9.30 27.52
C VAL A 435 21.58 -9.49 26.30
N SER A 436 22.14 -9.44 25.11
CA SER A 436 21.43 -9.83 23.88
C SER A 436 22.18 -10.93 23.12
N ALA A 437 21.44 -11.65 22.30
CA ALA A 437 21.96 -12.65 21.38
C ALA A 437 21.12 -12.63 20.11
N GLU A 438 21.78 -12.72 18.95
CA GLU A 438 21.11 -12.88 17.67
C GLU A 438 20.21 -14.13 17.69
N CYS A 439 19.04 -14.01 17.06
CA CYS A 439 18.04 -15.05 17.02
C CYS A 439 17.19 -14.92 15.75
N ASP A 440 17.00 -16.05 15.07
CA ASP A 440 16.00 -16.17 14.02
C ASP A 440 14.61 -16.26 14.65
N ILE A 441 13.71 -15.34 14.30
CA ILE A 441 12.31 -15.37 14.66
C ILE A 441 11.55 -16.08 13.53
N ILE A 442 10.88 -17.17 13.85
CA ILE A 442 10.23 -18.04 12.87
C ILE A 442 8.74 -17.69 12.81
N PHE A 443 8.25 -17.40 11.61
CA PHE A 443 6.83 -17.17 11.34
C PHE A 443 6.28 -18.26 10.43
N THR A 444 5.09 -18.76 10.74
CA THR A 444 4.39 -19.72 9.88
C THR A 444 2.88 -19.54 9.95
N VAL A 445 2.20 -19.86 8.87
CA VAL A 445 0.73 -19.81 8.78
C VAL A 445 0.20 -21.23 8.79
N ILE A 446 -0.61 -21.54 9.78
CA ILE A 446 -1.22 -22.86 9.98
C ILE A 446 -2.70 -22.74 10.27
N THR A 447 -3.42 -23.86 10.26
CA THR A 447 -4.82 -23.87 10.70
C THR A 447 -4.94 -23.93 12.22
N ARG A 448 -6.08 -23.52 12.78
CA ARG A 448 -6.37 -23.60 14.22
C ARG A 448 -6.20 -25.02 14.78
N LEU A 449 -6.52 -26.06 13.99
CA LEU A 449 -6.39 -27.48 14.39
C LEU A 449 -4.93 -27.92 14.51
N GLU A 450 -4.02 -27.30 13.76
CA GLU A 450 -2.59 -27.64 13.75
C GLU A 450 -1.80 -26.94 14.85
N LEU A 451 -2.36 -25.89 15.45
CA LEU A 451 -1.66 -25.06 16.45
C LEU A 451 -1.18 -25.88 17.65
N ARG A 452 -1.98 -26.85 18.09
CA ARG A 452 -1.60 -27.75 19.18
C ARG A 452 -0.41 -28.63 18.80
N LYS A 453 -0.43 -29.19 17.59
CA LYS A 453 0.67 -30.05 17.08
C LYS A 453 1.96 -29.26 16.92
N LEU A 454 1.87 -28.04 16.38
CA LEU A 454 3.01 -27.13 16.26
C LEU A 454 3.60 -26.80 17.64
N LYS A 455 2.78 -26.37 18.60
CA LYS A 455 3.25 -26.02 19.94
C LYS A 455 3.98 -27.17 20.61
N ASN A 456 3.43 -28.38 20.56
CA ASN A 456 4.09 -29.56 21.11
C ASN A 456 5.47 -29.80 20.48
N LEU A 457 5.54 -29.77 19.15
CA LEU A 457 6.79 -29.96 18.41
C LEU A 457 7.85 -28.89 18.75
N VAL A 458 7.43 -27.63 18.97
CA VAL A 458 8.34 -26.55 19.40
C VAL A 458 8.84 -26.80 20.83
N TYR A 459 7.92 -27.10 21.77
CA TYR A 459 8.27 -27.29 23.18
C TYR A 459 9.07 -28.57 23.45
N ASP A 460 8.95 -29.60 22.60
CA ASP A 460 9.80 -30.79 22.63
C ASP A 460 11.28 -30.44 22.33
N VAL A 461 11.51 -29.43 21.49
CA VAL A 461 12.86 -28.96 21.13
C VAL A 461 13.38 -27.96 22.17
N ASP A 462 12.56 -26.96 22.50
CA ASP A 462 12.87 -25.91 23.45
C ASP A 462 11.68 -25.59 24.35
N PRO A 463 11.67 -26.10 25.60
CA PRO A 463 10.65 -25.76 26.59
C PRO A 463 10.58 -24.28 26.95
N LYS A 464 11.62 -23.49 26.63
CA LYS A 464 11.70 -22.05 26.91
C LYS A 464 11.33 -21.18 25.69
N ALA A 465 10.91 -21.79 24.58
CA ALA A 465 10.51 -21.05 23.39
C ALA A 465 9.30 -20.14 23.69
N PHE A 466 9.32 -18.93 23.16
CA PHE A 466 8.18 -18.03 23.21
C PHE A 466 7.36 -18.18 21.92
N VAL A 467 6.11 -18.63 22.06
CA VAL A 467 5.21 -18.87 20.93
C VAL A 467 3.92 -18.10 21.11
N PHE A 468 3.62 -17.19 20.19
CA PHE A 468 2.34 -16.47 20.15
C PHE A 468 1.67 -16.63 18.79
N ALA A 469 0.35 -16.43 18.78
CA ALA A 469 -0.51 -16.73 17.66
C ALA A 469 -1.50 -15.59 17.44
N ASN A 470 -1.60 -15.13 16.19
CA ASN A 470 -2.53 -14.10 15.76
C ASN A 470 -3.49 -14.69 14.73
N THR A 471 -4.77 -14.31 14.82
CA THR A 471 -5.74 -14.66 13.78
C THR A 471 -5.40 -13.88 12.52
N ILE A 472 -5.20 -14.58 11.41
CA ILE A 472 -5.04 -13.98 10.09
C ILE A 472 -6.42 -13.98 9.43
N LYS A 473 -6.93 -12.77 9.14
CA LYS A 473 -8.22 -12.59 8.47
C LYS A 473 -8.17 -12.99 7.00
N GLU A 474 -7.07 -12.68 6.32
CA GLU A 474 -6.87 -13.03 4.92
C GLU A 474 -5.40 -13.36 4.67
N ALA A 475 -5.14 -14.42 3.91
CA ALA A 475 -3.81 -14.78 3.43
C ALA A 475 -3.92 -15.20 1.96
N SER A 476 -3.14 -14.57 1.09
CA SER A 476 -3.10 -14.87 -0.34
C SER A 476 -1.66 -15.14 -0.77
N GLY A 477 -1.46 -16.11 -1.69
CA GLY A 477 -0.14 -16.59 -2.11
C GLY A 477 0.53 -17.54 -1.12
N GLY A 478 1.79 -17.91 -1.39
CA GLY A 478 2.60 -18.79 -0.53
C GLY A 478 2.18 -20.27 -0.48
N ILE A 479 2.97 -21.10 0.22
CA ILE A 479 2.69 -22.53 0.43
C ILE A 479 1.80 -22.68 1.67
N ILE A 480 0.53 -22.25 1.57
CA ILE A 480 -0.45 -22.34 2.68
C ILE A 480 -1.08 -23.75 2.73
N LYS A 481 -1.08 -24.47 1.61
CA LYS A 481 -1.45 -25.89 1.51
C LYS A 481 -0.79 -26.50 0.28
N ARG A 482 -0.31 -27.75 0.35
CA ARG A 482 0.00 -28.53 -0.86
C ARG A 482 -1.28 -28.62 -1.68
N ARG A 483 -1.37 -27.89 -2.79
CA ARG A 483 -2.30 -28.21 -3.86
C ARG A 483 -1.87 -29.59 -4.36
N HIS A 484 -2.66 -30.63 -4.11
CA HIS A 484 -2.55 -31.83 -4.93
C HIS A 484 -2.94 -31.39 -6.34
N SER A 485 -1.95 -31.29 -7.24
CA SER A 485 -2.23 -31.21 -8.66
C SER A 485 -2.84 -32.56 -9.05
N HIS A 486 -4.09 -32.53 -9.49
CA HIS A 486 -4.64 -33.57 -10.34
C HIS A 486 -4.39 -33.19 -11.80
#